data_AF-A0A538GD14-F1
#
_entry.id   AF-A0A538GD14-F1
#
_cell.length_a   1.000
_cell.length_b   1.000
_cell.length_c   1.000
_cell.angle_alpha   90.00
_cell.angle_beta   90.00
_cell.angle_gamma   90.00
#
_symmetry.space_group_name_H-M   'P 1'
#
loop_
_entity.id
_entity.type
_entity.pdbx_description
1 polymer ?
#
loop_
_entity_poly.entity_id
_entity_poly.type
_entity_poly.pdbx_seq_one_letter_code
_entity_poly.pdbx_strand_id
1 'polypeptide(L)' 'MSTLVFLEHHEGELQKDSLGVLGKAALLGGDVSVLIAGSGVEGLAAQAGKYGARKVYVA' A
#
# COMPACT_ATOMS: atom_id res chain seq x y z
N MET A 1 -13.85 -6.63 -9.13
CA MET A 1 -12.74 -7.44 -8.57
C MET A 1 -12.07 -6.61 -7.49
N SER A 2 -11.75 -7.23 -6.35
CA SER A 2 -11.05 -6.57 -5.24
C SER A 2 -9.59 -7.04 -5.21
N THR A 3 -8.67 -6.10 -5.09
CA THR A 3 -7.23 -6.36 -5.01
C THR A 3 -6.72 -5.86 -3.66
N LEU A 4 -6.00 -6.72 -2.93
CA LEU A 4 -5.25 -6.34 -1.75
C LEU A 4 -3.76 -6.37 -2.08
N VAL A 5 -3.08 -5.25 -1.88
CA VAL A 5 -1.63 -5.14 -2.09
C VAL A 5 -0.94 -5.04 -0.74
N PHE A 6 0.03 -5.92 -0.49
CA PHE A 6 0.93 -5.79 0.64
C PHE A 6 2.01 -4.76 0.32
N LEU A 7 2.17 -3.77 1.19
CA LEU A 7 3.27 -2.81 1.11
C LEU A 7 4.32 -3.15 2.15
N GLU A 8 5.46 -3.63 1.66
CA GLU A 8 6.63 -3.89 2.47
C GLU A 8 7.26 -2.56 2.92
N HIS A 9 7.76 -2.54 4.15
CA HIS A 9 8.55 -1.44 4.67
C HIS A 9 9.84 -1.96 5.31
N HIS A 10 10.86 -1.13 5.32
CA HIS A 10 12.13 -1.38 6.03
C HIS A 10 12.54 -0.08 6.71
N GLU A 11 12.87 -0.15 8.01
CA GLU A 11 13.29 1.03 8.80
C GLU A 11 12.34 2.25 8.69
N GLY A 12 11.03 1.99 8.65
CA GLY A 12 10.02 3.05 8.54
C GLY A 12 9.85 3.64 7.15
N GLU A 13 10.41 3.02 6.11
CA GLU A 13 10.27 3.48 4.72
C GLU A 13 9.63 2.41 3.83
N LEU A 14 8.66 2.81 3.02
CA LEU A 14 7.99 1.91 2.07
C LEU A 14 8.95 1.50 0.95
N GLN A 15 8.98 0.20 0.64
CA GLN A 15 9.84 -0.32 -0.42
C GLN A 15 9.27 0.04 -1.79
N LYS A 16 10.14 0.58 -2.66
CA LYS A 16 9.78 1.05 -4.01
C LYS A 16 9.11 -0.05 -4.85
N ASP A 17 9.57 -1.28 -4.73
CA ASP A 17 9.05 -2.42 -5.49
C ASP A 17 7.58 -2.69 -5.13
N SER A 18 7.24 -2.63 -3.84
CA SER A 18 5.86 -2.79 -3.36
C SER A 18 4.95 -1.64 -3.81
N LEU A 19 5.48 -0.40 -3.87
CA LEU A 19 4.77 0.75 -4.42
C LEU A 19 4.54 0.62 -5.94
N GLY A 20 5.47 0.00 -6.66
CA GLY A 20 5.30 -0.34 -8.08
C GLY A 20 4.15 -1.31 -8.31
N VAL A 21 4.00 -2.32 -7.45
CA VAL A 21 2.86 -3.26 -7.48
C VAL A 21 1.54 -2.54 -7.23
N LEU A 22 1.49 -1.64 -6.24
CA LEU A 22 0.30 -0.82 -5.96
C LEU A 22 -0.07 0.06 -7.15
N GLY A 23 0.90 0.75 -7.75
CA GLY A 23 0.68 1.55 -8.96
C GLY A 23 0.14 0.70 -10.12
N LYS A 24 0.66 -0.51 -10.32
CA LYS A 24 0.14 -1.43 -11.33
C LYS A 24 -1.28 -1.88 -11.03
N ALA A 25 -1.59 -2.21 -9.78
CA ALA A 25 -2.93 -2.59 -9.35
C ALA A 25 -3.94 -1.44 -9.59
N ALA A 26 -3.55 -0.20 -9.31
CA ALA A 26 -4.37 0.97 -9.59
C ALA A 26 -4.69 1.13 -11.10
N LEU A 27 -3.72 0.88 -11.98
CA LEU A 27 -3.92 0.90 -13.43
C LEU A 27 -4.84 -0.21 -13.95
N LEU A 28 -4.87 -1.37 -13.29
CA LEU A 28 -5.78 -2.47 -13.63
C LEU A 28 -7.24 -2.18 -13.23
N GLY A 29 -7.46 -1.18 -12.36
CA GLY A 29 -8.77 -0.76 -11.89
C GLY A 29 -9.39 -1.69 -10.84
N GLY A 30 -10.66 -1.43 -10.51
CA GLY A 30 -11.37 -2.12 -9.43
C GLY A 30 -11.12 -1.49 -8.05
N ASP A 31 -11.43 -2.24 -7.00
CA ASP A 31 -11.24 -1.79 -5.62
C ASP A 31 -9.89 -2.24 -5.09
N VAL A 32 -8.97 -1.29 -4.98
CA VAL A 32 -7.60 -1.52 -4.51
C VAL A 32 -7.48 -1.10 -3.05
N SER A 33 -7.23 -2.08 -2.18
CA SER A 33 -6.88 -1.89 -0.79
C SER A 33 -5.42 -2.24 -0.55
N VAL A 34 -4.85 -1.72 0.54
CA VAL A 34 -3.46 -1.94 0.94
C VAL A 34 -3.39 -2.50 2.36
N LEU A 35 -2.43 -3.39 2.63
CA LEU A 35 -2.00 -3.79 3.97
C LEU A 35 -0.56 -3.34 4.20
N ILE A 36 -0.33 -2.63 5.31
CA ILE A 36 1.01 -2.36 5.87
C ILE A 36 1.06 -3.09 7.21
N ALA A 37 1.99 -4.02 7.36
CA ALA A 37 2.16 -4.80 8.59
C ALA A 37 3.44 -4.38 9.31
N GLY A 38 3.35 -3.99 10.58
CA GLY A 38 4.49 -3.55 11.38
C GLY A 38 4.09 -2.65 12.55
N SER A 39 4.99 -2.46 13.50
CA SER A 39 4.77 -1.56 14.64
C SER A 39 5.17 -0.12 14.31
N GLY A 40 4.32 0.86 14.68
CA GLY A 40 4.60 2.29 14.47
C GLY A 40 4.52 2.74 13.01
N VAL A 41 3.77 2.01 12.17
CA VAL A 41 3.70 2.25 10.72
C VAL A 41 2.48 3.05 10.28
N GLU A 42 1.69 3.57 11.22
CA GLU A 42 0.49 4.38 10.96
C GLU A 42 0.81 5.60 10.06
N GLY A 43 2.00 6.17 10.22
CA GLY A 43 2.49 7.30 9.42
C GLY A 43 2.71 6.97 7.95
N LEU A 44 2.87 5.68 7.59
CA LEU A 44 3.10 5.24 6.21
C LEU A 44 1.81 5.14 5.39
N ALA A 45 0.65 5.06 6.05
CA ALA A 45 -0.64 4.93 5.38
C ALA A 45 -0.94 6.09 4.41
N ALA A 46 -0.56 7.32 4.78
CA ALA A 46 -0.74 8.49 3.94
C ALA A 46 0.06 8.43 2.63
N GLN A 47 1.22 7.76 2.63
CA GLN A 47 2.04 7.62 1.44
C GLN A 47 1.39 6.68 0.41
N ALA A 48 0.76 5.59 0.86
CA ALA A 48 0.08 4.62 0.00
C ALA A 48 -1.04 5.26 -0.86
N GLY A 49 -1.72 6.29 -0.34
CA GLY A 49 -2.75 7.04 -1.07
C GLY A 49 -2.23 7.68 -2.36
N LYS A 50 -0.96 8.10 -2.40
CA LYS A 50 -0.33 8.71 -3.60
C LYS A 50 -0.18 7.72 -4.76
N TYR A 51 -0.25 6.42 -4.49
CA TYR A 51 -0.03 5.35 -5.46
C TYR A 51 -1.34 4.62 -5.84
N GLY A 52 -2.50 5.10 -5.38
CA GLY A 52 -3.81 4.58 -5.77
C GLY A 52 -4.51 3.69 -4.74
N ALA A 53 -4.02 3.64 -3.50
CA ALA A 53 -4.72 2.97 -2.41
C ALA A 53 -6.03 3.70 -2.06
N ARG A 54 -7.17 3.00 -2.07
CA ARG A 54 -8.47 3.55 -1.61
C ARG A 54 -8.74 3.29 -0.14
N LYS A 55 -8.17 2.21 0.39
CA LYS A 55 -8.28 1.81 1.78
C LYS A 55 -6.95 1.24 2.23
N VAL A 56 -6.50 1.63 3.42
CA VAL A 56 -5.27 1.13 4.03
C VAL A 56 -5.62 0.43 5.33
N TYR A 57 -5.19 -0.82 5.45
CA TYR A 57 -5.18 -1.60 6.68
C TYR A 57 -3.79 -1.51 7.29
N VAL A 58 -3.73 -1.29 8.59
CA VAL A 58 -2.51 -1.27 9.39
C VAL A 58 -2.65 -2.38 10.43
N ALA A 59 -1.64 -3.23 10.57
CA ALA A 59 -1.65 -4.39 11.47
C ALA A 59 -0.29 -4.62 12.13
#